data_AF-A0A521MDK3-F1
#
_entry.id   AF-A0A521MDK3-F1
#
_cell.length_a   1.000
_cell.length_b   1.000
_cell.length_c   1.000
_cell.angle_alpha   90.00
_cell.angle_beta   90.00
_cell.angle_gamma   90.00
#
_symmetry.space_group_name_H-M   'P 1'
#
loop_
_entity.id
_entity.type
_entity.pdbx_description
1 polymer ?
#
loop_
_entity_poly.entity_id
_entity_poly.type
_entity_poly.pdbx_seq_one_letter_code
_entity_poly.pdbx_strand_id
1 'polypeptide(L)' 'MNLYELLASRFPADRSKPAFLLPDGGAISYGALEDDVARTAALLVEYEVEPGDRVALQS' A
#
# COMPACT_ATOMS: atom_id res chain seq x y z
N MET A 1 -7.75 -1.26 15.24
CA MET A 1 -8.24 -1.02 13.88
C MET A 1 -7.74 0.33 13.39
N ASN A 2 -6.64 0.33 12.64
CA ASN A 2 -6.16 1.48 11.88
C ASN A 2 -6.73 1.44 10.44
N LEU A 3 -6.46 2.48 9.63
CA LEU A 3 -6.96 2.57 8.25
C LEU A 3 -6.48 1.40 7.37
N TYR A 4 -5.22 1.00 7.52
CA TYR A 4 -4.67 -0.14 6.76
C TYR A 4 -5.43 -1.43 7.05
N GLU A 5 -5.67 -1.74 8.33
CA GLU A 5 -6.44 -2.92 8.74
C GLU A 5 -7.86 -2.92 8.17
N LEU A 6 -8.52 -1.74 8.12
CA LEU A 6 -9.83 -1.60 7.50
C LEU A 6 -9.79 -1.89 5.99
N LEU A 7 -8.82 -1.34 5.27
CA LEU A 7 -8.65 -1.59 3.83
C LEU A 7 -8.34 -3.06 3.55
N ALA A 8 -7.35 -3.63 4.24
CA ALA A 8 -6.93 -5.01 4.08
C ALA A 8 -8.07 -6.01 4.39
N SER A 9 -8.96 -5.68 5.34
CA SER A 9 -10.14 -6.51 5.65
C SER A 9 -11.14 -6.63 4.49
N ARG A 10 -11.04 -5.76 3.48
CA ARG A 10 -11.92 -5.72 2.29
C ARG A 10 -11.23 -6.19 1.03
N PHE A 11 -9.95 -6.55 1.10
CA PHE A 11 -9.26 -7.09 -0.07
C PHE A 11 -9.88 -8.45 -0.45
N PRO A 12 -10.02 -8.73 -1.75
CA PRO A 12 -10.52 -10.04 -2.19
C PRO A 12 -9.61 -11.16 -1.70
N ALA A 13 -10.19 -12.35 -1.54
CA ALA A 13 -9.41 -13.56 -1.24
C ALA A 13 -8.38 -13.86 -2.34
N ASP A 14 -8.77 -13.64 -3.60
CA ASP A 14 -7.85 -13.69 -4.74
C ASP A 14 -7.12 -12.35 -4.89
N ARG A 15 -5.87 -12.33 -4.43
CA ARG A 15 -4.99 -11.15 -4.43
C ARG A 15 -4.42 -10.80 -5.80
N SER A 16 -4.63 -11.65 -6.82
CA SER A 16 -4.22 -11.33 -8.20
C SER A 16 -5.16 -10.32 -8.88
N LYS A 17 -6.36 -10.11 -8.32
CA LYS A 17 -7.34 -9.15 -8.85
C LYS A 17 -6.82 -7.71 -8.85
N PRO A 18 -7.23 -6.90 -9.83
CA PRO A 18 -6.77 -5.51 -9.95
C PRO A 18 -7.28 -4.65 -8.79
N ALA A 19 -6.37 -3.92 -8.15
CA ALA A 19 -6.65 -2.84 -7.21
C ALA A 19 -6.66 -1.49 -7.94
N PHE A 20 -5.75 -1.29 -8.89
CA PHE A 20 -5.68 -0.10 -9.75
C PHE A 20 -5.59 -0.49 -11.21
N LEU A 21 -6.28 0.27 -12.07
CA LEU A 21 -6.11 0.23 -13.51
C LEU A 21 -5.27 1.43 -13.92
N LEU A 22 -4.22 1.20 -14.70
CA LEU A 22 -3.26 2.21 -15.09
C LEU A 22 -3.60 2.79 -16.47
N PRO A 23 -3.21 4.05 -16.77
CA PRO A 23 -3.49 4.67 -18.07
C PRO A 23 -2.88 3.95 -19.28
N ASP A 24 -1.81 3.17 -19.07
CA ASP A 24 -1.16 2.35 -20.11
C ASP A 24 -1.89 1.02 -20.39
N GLY A 25 -3.01 0.77 -19.72
CA GLY A 25 -3.77 -0.49 -19.82
C GLY A 25 -3.27 -1.59 -18.89
N GLY A 26 -2.22 -1.33 -18.11
CA GLY A 26 -1.75 -2.22 -17.06
C GLY A 26 -2.65 -2.21 -15.83
N ALA A 27 -2.36 -3.11 -14.89
CA ALA A 27 -3.03 -3.15 -13.60
C ALA A 27 -2.04 -3.45 -12.48
N ILE A 28 -2.28 -2.82 -11.32
CA ILE A 28 -1.63 -3.20 -10.06
C ILE A 28 -2.62 -4.10 -9.33
N SER A 29 -2.20 -5.30 -8.96
CA SER A 29 -3.04 -6.24 -8.20
C SER A 29 -3.09 -5.87 -6.71
N TYR A 30 -4.08 -6.38 -5.98
CA TYR A 30 -4.15 -6.22 -4.52
C TYR A 30 -2.91 -6.78 -3.81
N GLY A 31 -2.35 -7.90 -4.31
CA GLY A 31 -1.12 -8.47 -3.77
C GLY A 31 0.08 -7.57 -4.02
N ALA A 32 0.24 -7.07 -5.25
CA ALA A 32 1.33 -6.15 -5.58
C ALA A 32 1.24 -4.84 -4.75
N LEU A 33 0.03 -4.31 -4.57
CA LEU A 33 -0.19 -3.15 -3.71
C LEU A 33 0.20 -3.41 -2.26
N GLU A 34 -0.16 -4.57 -1.70
CA GLU A 34 0.19 -4.95 -0.33
C GLU A 34 1.71 -5.07 -0.15
N ASP A 35 2.39 -5.68 -1.11
CA ASP A 35 3.85 -5.79 -1.13
C ASP A 35 4.52 -4.41 -1.23
N ASP A 36 4.00 -3.51 -2.07
CA ASP A 36 4.52 -2.15 -2.23
C ASP A 36 4.35 -1.34 -0.94
N VAL A 37 3.17 -1.38 -0.31
CA VAL A 37 2.89 -0.73 0.98
C VAL A 37 3.82 -1.26 2.07
N ALA A 38 4.02 -2.58 2.14
CA ALA A 38 4.92 -3.18 3.13
C ALA A 38 6.37 -2.71 2.93
N ARG A 39 6.85 -2.64 1.68
CA ARG A 39 8.20 -2.13 1.38
C ARG A 39 8.35 -0.66 1.73
N THR A 40 7.37 0.18 1.41
CA THR A 40 7.39 1.60 1.80
C THR A 40 7.37 1.77 3.32
N ALA A 41 6.54 1.00 4.04
CA ALA A 41 6.49 1.04 5.50
C ALA A 41 7.82 0.63 6.13
N ALA A 42 8.47 -0.43 5.62
CA ALA A 42 9.79 -0.84 6.10
C ALA A 42 10.85 0.25 5.90
N LEU A 43 10.82 0.94 4.76
CA LEU A 43 11.73 2.05 4.48
C LEU A 43 11.51 3.24 5.44
N LEU A 44 10.26 3.57 5.77
CA LEU A 44 9.97 4.61 6.76
C LEU A 44 10.53 4.24 8.15
N VAL A 45 10.43 2.97 8.55
CA VAL A 45 11.03 2.47 9.79
C VAL A 45 12.56 2.56 9.75
N GLU A 46 13.18 2.24 8.61
CA GLU A 46 14.63 2.38 8.42
C GLU A 46 15.11 3.83 8.55
N TYR A 47 14.29 4.79 8.14
CA TYR A 47 14.52 6.23 8.35
C TYR A 47 14.07 6.74 9.72
N GLU A 48 13.77 5.86 10.67
CA GLU A 48 13.39 6.19 12.05
C GLU A 48 12.14 7.07 12.14
N VAL A 49 11.23 6.98 11.16
CA VAL A 49 9.95 7.71 11.19
C VAL A 49 9.04 7.10 12.25
N GLU A 50 8.55 7.94 13.16
CA GLU A 50 7.71 7.51 14.28
C GLU A 50 6.21 7.84 14.08
N PRO A 51 5.29 7.16 14.80
CA PRO A 51 3.89 7.54 14.80
C PRO A 51 3.69 9.01 15.23
N GLY A 52 3.12 9.81 14.33
CA GLY A 52 2.90 11.24 14.54
C GLY A 52 3.82 12.14 13.70
N ASP A 53 4.90 11.57 13.16
CA ASP A 53 5.75 12.27 12.20
C ASP A 53 5.04 12.52 10.87
N ARG A 54 5.53 13.51 10.14
CA ARG A 54 4.96 13.96 8.87
C ARG A 54 5.86 13.53 7.74
N VAL A 55 5.29 12.80 6.78
CA VAL A 55 5.95 12.41 5.54
C VAL A 55 5.34 13.22 4.41
N ALA A 56 6.16 13.99 3.69
CA ALA A 56 5.71 14.69 2.49
C ALA A 56 5.61 13.71 1.32
N LEU A 57 4.52 13.79 0.55
CA LEU A 57 4.33 13.04 -0.69
C LEU A 57 4.47 14.01 -1.87
N GLN A 58 5.35 13.68 -2.81
CA GLN A 58 5.49 14.40 -4.08
C GLN A 58 5.19 13.45 -5.24
N SER A 59 4.31 13.89 -6.15
CA SER A 59 3.87 13.17 -7.34
C SER A 59 4.30 13.89 -8.62
#